data_AF-A0A849ZRI5-F1
#
_entry.id   AF-A0A849ZRI5-F1
#
_cell.length_a   1.000
_cell.length_b   1.000
_cell.length_c   1.000
_cell.angle_alpha   90.00
_cell.angle_beta   90.00
_cell.angle_gamma   90.00
#
_symmetry.space_group_name_H-M   'P 1'
#
loop_
_entity.id
_entity.type
_entity.pdbx_description
1 polymer ?
#
loop_
_entity_poly.entity_id
_entity_poly.type
_entity_poly.pdbx_seq_one_letter_code
_entity_poly.pdbx_strand_id
1 'polypeptide(L)'
;MKDLLSTLIFLLAAVAAMQGQPSRDITLSAGKRLAGVVGVSAYQSVPPLRNTLNDADSIAATLRFLGFEVMTLRDPNKQQLDLFLENYFNRLVKGDYEAALFYYSGHGISVSGNNYLAPVDARRNS
;
A
#
# COMPACT_ATOMS: atom_id res chain seq x y z
N MET A 1 21.27 -63.88 2.38
CA MET A 1 22.26 -63.02 1.67
C MET A 1 21.61 -62.12 0.61
N LYS A 2 20.66 -62.61 -0.19
CA LYS A 2 19.94 -61.83 -1.21
C LYS A 2 19.10 -60.69 -0.63
N ASP A 3 18.55 -60.90 0.58
CA ASP A 3 17.62 -59.95 1.25
C ASP A 3 18.36 -58.77 1.89
N LEU A 4 19.60 -58.99 2.35
CA LEU A 4 20.47 -57.95 2.90
C LEU A 4 20.97 -57.02 1.79
N LEU A 5 21.28 -57.60 0.62
CA LEU A 5 21.73 -56.86 -0.56
C LEU A 5 20.61 -55.99 -1.16
N SER A 6 19.39 -56.52 -1.26
CA SER A 6 18.22 -55.74 -1.70
C SER A 6 17.91 -54.58 -0.77
N THR A 7 17.95 -54.81 0.55
CA THR A 7 17.70 -53.74 1.54
C THR A 7 18.74 -52.63 1.46
N LEU A 8 20.01 -52.98 1.24
CA LEU A 8 21.09 -52.01 1.09
C LEU A 8 20.97 -51.19 -0.21
N ILE A 9 20.57 -51.83 -1.33
CA ILE A 9 20.30 -51.15 -2.60
C ILE A 9 19.11 -50.20 -2.47
N PHE A 10 18.04 -50.60 -1.79
CA PHE A 10 16.89 -49.73 -1.51
C PHE A 10 17.27 -48.53 -0.62
N LEU A 11 18.10 -48.74 0.40
CA LEU A 11 18.63 -47.66 1.24
C LEU A 11 19.49 -46.67 0.43
N LEU A 12 20.37 -47.18 -0.45
CA LEU A 12 21.19 -46.34 -1.33
C LEU A 12 20.35 -45.56 -2.35
N ALA A 13 19.31 -46.18 -2.93
CA ALA A 13 18.40 -45.52 -3.86
C ALA A 13 17.56 -44.42 -3.19
N ALA A 14 17.11 -44.66 -1.95
CA ALA A 14 16.37 -43.66 -1.17
C ALA A 14 17.21 -42.42 -0.85
N VAL A 15 18.51 -42.60 -0.54
CA VAL A 15 19.43 -41.48 -0.28
C VAL A 15 19.72 -40.68 -1.56
N ALA A 16 19.87 -41.36 -2.71
CA ALA A 16 20.06 -40.68 -3.99
C ALA A 16 18.83 -39.85 -4.41
N ALA A 17 17.61 -40.29 -4.07
CA ALA A 17 16.38 -39.56 -4.35
C ALA A 17 16.23 -38.26 -3.53
N MET A 18 16.90 -38.15 -2.37
CA MET A 18 16.87 -36.93 -1.55
C MET A 18 17.83 -35.83 -2.03
N GLN A 19 18.83 -36.16 -2.86
CA GLN A 19 19.86 -35.21 -3.30
C GLN A 19 19.49 -34.40 -4.56
N GLY A 20 18.36 -34.73 -5.19
CA GLY A 20 17.92 -34.14 -6.46
C GLY A 20 16.65 -33.27 -6.39
N GLN A 21 16.15 -32.94 -5.20
CA GLN A 21 15.02 -32.00 -5.12
C GLN A 21 15.52 -30.61 -5.52
N PRO A 22 15.01 -30.00 -6.61
CA PRO A 22 15.38 -28.66 -6.97
C PRO A 22 15.05 -27.76 -5.78
N SER A 23 16.05 -27.03 -5.30
CA SER A 23 15.87 -25.95 -4.35
C SER A 23 14.72 -25.09 -4.88
N ARG A 24 13.58 -25.07 -4.18
CA ARG A 24 12.55 -24.08 -4.48
C ARG A 24 13.22 -22.75 -4.15
N ASP A 25 13.65 -22.03 -5.17
CA ASP A 25 13.99 -20.62 -5.01
C ASP A 25 12.73 -19.93 -4.49
N ILE A 26 12.70 -19.70 -3.17
CA ILE A 26 11.73 -18.79 -2.58
C ILE A 26 12.17 -17.41 -3.05
N THR A 27 11.74 -17.04 -4.24
CA THR A 27 11.77 -15.64 -4.64
C THR A 27 10.76 -14.94 -3.76
N LEU A 28 11.24 -14.33 -2.68
CA LEU A 28 10.47 -13.34 -1.91
C LEU A 28 10.27 -12.14 -2.83
N SER A 29 9.31 -12.22 -3.74
CA SER A 29 8.79 -11.04 -4.41
C SER A 29 8.18 -10.17 -3.31
N ALA A 30 8.81 -9.04 -2.98
CA ALA A 30 8.15 -8.04 -2.17
C ALA A 30 6.83 -7.68 -2.87
N GLY A 31 5.69 -7.94 -2.23
CA GLY A 31 4.40 -7.67 -2.84
C GLY A 31 4.23 -6.28 -3.37
N LYS A 32 3.26 -6.14 -4.27
CA LYS A 32 2.84 -4.80 -4.70
C LYS A 32 2.31 -4.06 -3.49
N ARG A 33 2.69 -2.79 -3.36
CA ARG A 33 2.23 -1.92 -2.27
C ARG A 33 1.61 -0.68 -2.88
N LEU A 34 0.41 -0.30 -2.44
CA LEU A 34 -0.33 0.85 -2.97
C LEU A 34 -0.36 1.97 -1.93
N ALA A 35 -0.18 3.22 -2.37
CA ALA A 35 -0.39 4.38 -1.52
C ALA A 35 -1.27 5.44 -2.18
N GLY A 36 -2.12 6.07 -1.36
CA GLY A 36 -2.87 7.26 -1.70
C GLY A 36 -2.38 8.43 -0.85
N VAL A 37 -1.97 9.52 -1.48
CA VAL A 37 -1.40 10.70 -0.79
C VAL A 37 -2.19 11.94 -1.19
N VAL A 38 -2.82 12.60 -0.22
CA VAL A 38 -3.64 13.79 -0.45
C VAL A 38 -3.07 14.97 0.33
N GLY A 39 -2.84 16.10 -0.36
CA GLY A 39 -2.46 17.37 0.24
C GLY A 39 -3.53 18.43 0.02
N VAL A 40 -3.91 19.15 1.07
CA VAL A 40 -4.93 20.21 1.03
C VAL A 40 -4.41 21.46 1.76
N SER A 41 -4.29 22.56 1.03
CA SER A 41 -3.74 23.84 1.48
C SER A 41 -4.70 25.00 1.21
N ALA A 42 -5.25 25.08 -0.01
CA ALA A 42 -5.98 26.24 -0.50
C ALA A 42 -7.47 26.25 -0.07
N TYR A 43 -7.72 26.17 1.24
CA TYR A 43 -9.07 26.19 1.80
C TYR A 43 -9.82 27.49 1.48
N GLN A 44 -11.07 27.34 1.03
CA GLN A 44 -11.92 28.47 0.62
C GLN A 44 -12.59 29.18 1.80
N SER A 45 -12.85 28.45 2.90
CA SER A 45 -13.64 28.94 4.05
C SER A 45 -12.82 29.15 5.33
N VAL A 46 -11.54 28.77 5.34
CA VAL A 46 -10.63 28.89 6.49
C VAL A 46 -9.22 29.26 6.01
N PRO A 47 -8.33 29.79 6.88
CA PRO A 47 -6.98 30.14 6.47
C PRO A 47 -6.22 28.96 5.85
N PRO A 48 -5.40 29.20 4.80
CA PRO A 48 -4.66 28.14 4.13
C PRO A 48 -3.51 27.60 4.97
N LEU A 49 -3.15 26.34 4.75
CA LEU A 49 -2.03 25.68 5.42
C LEU A 49 -0.80 25.67 4.50
N ARG A 50 0.30 26.31 4.93
CA ARG A 50 1.45 26.58 4.04
C ARG A 50 2.27 25.37 3.63
N ASN A 51 2.27 24.30 4.43
CA ASN A 51 3.22 23.18 4.27
C ASN A 51 2.58 21.89 3.77
N THR A 52 1.25 21.78 3.78
CA THR A 52 0.57 20.50 3.57
C THR A 52 0.83 19.89 2.19
N LEU A 53 0.96 20.73 1.16
CA LEU A 53 1.35 20.29 -0.18
C LEU A 53 2.81 19.79 -0.24
N ASN A 54 3.74 20.47 0.44
CA ASN A 54 5.14 20.04 0.51
C ASN A 54 5.29 18.73 1.28
N ASP A 55 4.51 18.56 2.36
CA ASP A 55 4.47 17.33 3.13
C ASP A 55 3.96 16.17 2.28
N ALA A 56 2.85 16.37 1.56
CA ALA A 56 2.29 15.37 0.64
C ALA A 56 3.30 14.98 -0.46
N ASP A 57 3.98 15.95 -1.07
CA ASP A 57 5.00 15.67 -2.09
C ASP A 57 6.19 14.88 -1.53
N SER A 58 6.66 15.25 -0.34
CA SER A 58 7.79 14.58 0.34
C SER A 58 7.46 13.13 0.71
N ILE A 59 6.26 12.89 1.24
CA ILE A 59 5.77 11.54 1.55
C ILE A 59 5.56 10.73 0.28
N ALA A 60 4.95 11.31 -0.77
CA ALA A 60 4.77 10.63 -2.04
C ALA A 60 6.12 10.21 -2.67
N ALA A 61 7.12 11.08 -2.65
CA ALA A 61 8.47 10.78 -3.13
C ALA A 61 9.11 9.64 -2.32
N THR A 62 9.01 9.69 -1.00
CA THR A 62 9.54 8.66 -0.09
C THR A 62 8.87 7.30 -0.34
N LEU A 63 7.55 7.26 -0.48
CA LEU A 63 6.81 6.02 -0.73
C LEU A 63 7.15 5.40 -2.09
N ARG A 64 7.28 6.23 -3.13
CA ARG A 64 7.76 5.77 -4.45
C ARG A 64 9.15 5.16 -4.35
N PHE A 65 10.07 5.82 -3.64
CA PHE A 65 11.43 5.31 -3.39
C PHE A 65 11.41 3.96 -2.66
N LEU A 66 10.48 3.77 -1.72
CA LEU A 66 10.28 2.51 -1.00
C LEU A 66 9.57 1.42 -1.82
N GLY A 67 9.23 1.69 -3.08
CA GLY A 67 8.60 0.72 -3.99
C GLY A 67 7.08 0.63 -3.86
N PHE A 68 6.42 1.65 -3.30
CA PHE A 68 4.97 1.79 -3.43
C PHE A 68 4.61 2.33 -4.81
N GLU A 69 3.51 1.83 -5.35
CA GLU A 69 2.77 2.55 -6.37
C GLU A 69 1.95 3.66 -5.71
N VAL A 70 2.09 4.91 -6.17
CA VAL A 70 1.55 6.08 -5.44
C VAL A 70 0.59 6.88 -6.30
N MET A 71 -0.65 7.00 -5.82
CA MET A 71 -1.67 7.95 -6.29
C MET A 71 -1.58 9.23 -5.47
N THR A 72 -1.63 10.39 -6.14
CA THR A 72 -1.56 11.71 -5.47
C THR A 72 -2.73 12.61 -5.84
N LEU A 73 -3.20 13.43 -4.91
CA LEU A 73 -4.22 14.45 -5.15
C LEU A 73 -3.89 15.73 -4.37
N ARG A 74 -4.04 16.89 -5.02
CA ARG A 74 -3.72 18.20 -4.45
C ARG A 74 -4.94 19.12 -4.51
N ASP A 75 -5.21 19.79 -3.41
CA ASP A 75 -6.29 20.78 -3.27
C ASP A 75 -7.65 20.33 -3.87
N PRO A 76 -8.13 19.11 -3.56
CA PRO A 76 -9.36 18.61 -4.14
C PRO A 76 -10.59 19.27 -3.52
N ASN A 77 -11.61 19.50 -4.35
CA ASN A 77 -12.98 19.66 -3.85
C ASN A 77 -13.55 18.31 -3.39
N LYS A 78 -14.73 18.32 -2.76
CA LYS A 78 -15.36 17.10 -2.24
C LYS A 78 -15.49 16.00 -3.30
N GLN A 79 -15.99 16.34 -4.49
CA GLN A 79 -16.23 15.37 -5.56
C GLN A 79 -14.92 14.71 -6.03
N GLN A 80 -13.85 15.49 -6.18
CA GLN A 80 -12.54 14.99 -6.58
C GLN A 80 -11.95 14.06 -5.51
N LEU A 81 -12.12 14.40 -4.24
CA LEU A 81 -11.67 13.56 -3.13
C LEU A 81 -12.45 12.23 -3.09
N ASP A 82 -13.77 12.28 -3.24
CA ASP A 82 -14.61 11.08 -3.28
C ASP A 82 -14.20 10.14 -4.42
N LEU A 83 -14.03 10.67 -5.64
CA LEU A 83 -13.60 9.89 -6.81
C LEU A 83 -12.19 9.32 -6.65
N PHE A 84 -11.29 10.06 -6.02
CA PHE A 84 -9.94 9.57 -5.74
C PHE A 84 -9.96 8.41 -4.77
N LEU A 85 -10.73 8.50 -3.69
CA LEU A 85 -10.90 7.44 -2.71
C LEU A 85 -11.54 6.21 -3.35
N GLU A 86 -12.60 6.39 -4.16
CA GLU A 86 -13.24 5.31 -4.89
C GLU A 86 -12.23 4.59 -5.81
N ASN A 87 -11.45 5.34 -6.58
CA ASN A 87 -10.42 4.75 -7.45
C ASN A 87 -9.32 4.05 -6.63
N TYR A 88 -8.86 4.65 -5.54
CA TYR A 88 -7.86 4.06 -4.65
C TYR A 88 -8.32 2.72 -4.08
N PHE A 89 -9.54 2.65 -3.53
CA PHE A 89 -10.11 1.41 -3.00
C PHE A 89 -10.40 0.39 -4.11
N ASN A 90 -10.91 0.81 -5.27
CA ASN A 90 -11.13 -0.08 -6.40
C ASN A 90 -9.82 -0.73 -6.87
N ARG A 91 -8.74 0.03 -6.92
CA ARG A 91 -7.41 -0.50 -7.25
C ARG A 91 -6.90 -1.45 -6.19
N LEU A 92 -7.06 -1.10 -4.92
CA LEU A 92 -6.67 -1.96 -3.81
C LEU A 92 -7.39 -3.32 -3.84
N VAL A 93 -8.70 -3.33 -4.10
CA VAL A 93 -9.53 -4.55 -4.15
C VAL A 93 -9.24 -5.40 -5.39
N LYS A 94 -9.02 -4.77 -6.55
CA LYS A 94 -8.79 -5.49 -7.82
C LYS A 94 -7.34 -5.89 -8.06
N GLY A 95 -6.41 -5.22 -7.39
CA GLY A 95 -4.99 -5.48 -7.52
C GLY A 95 -4.49 -6.47 -6.48
N ASP A 96 -3.41 -7.17 -6.83
CA ASP A 96 -2.70 -8.09 -5.94
C ASP A 96 -1.70 -7.31 -5.06
N TYR A 97 -2.21 -6.48 -4.15
CA TYR A 97 -1.40 -5.68 -3.24
C TYR A 97 -1.32 -6.33 -1.85
N GLU A 98 -0.12 -6.45 -1.31
CA GLU A 98 0.13 -7.01 0.03
C GLU A 98 0.04 -5.96 1.14
N ALA A 99 0.22 -4.67 0.80
CA ALA A 99 0.03 -3.58 1.75
C ALA A 99 -0.53 -2.32 1.08
N ALA A 100 -1.23 -1.52 1.89
CA ALA A 100 -1.84 -0.26 1.49
C ALA A 100 -1.52 0.84 2.52
N LEU A 101 -1.28 2.06 2.05
CA LEU A 101 -1.07 3.22 2.91
C LEU A 101 -1.85 4.43 2.39
N PHE A 102 -2.64 5.06 3.25
CA PHE A 102 -3.27 6.34 2.93
C PHE A 102 -2.69 7.46 3.79
N TYR A 103 -2.20 8.51 3.16
CA TYR A 103 -1.64 9.69 3.80
C TYR A 103 -2.45 10.92 3.41
N TYR A 104 -2.76 11.76 4.40
CA TYR A 104 -3.49 13.01 4.23
C TYR A 104 -2.80 14.12 5.02
N SER A 105 -2.55 15.26 4.36
CA SER A 105 -2.06 16.48 5.00
C SER A 105 -3.02 17.63 4.70
N GLY A 106 -3.67 18.15 5.74
CA GLY A 106 -4.74 19.15 5.64
C GLY A 106 -5.47 19.32 6.97
N HIS A 107 -6.58 20.06 6.98
CA HIS A 107 -7.52 20.07 8.09
C HIS A 107 -8.24 18.73 8.19
N GLY A 108 -8.18 18.11 9.37
CA GLY A 108 -9.06 17.04 9.79
C GLY A 108 -10.02 17.57 10.84
N ILE A 109 -11.28 17.13 10.80
CA ILE A 109 -12.27 17.45 11.82
C ILE A 109 -12.68 16.13 12.48
N SER A 110 -12.78 16.12 13.81
CA SER A 110 -13.34 14.98 14.53
C SER A 110 -14.71 15.35 15.10
N VAL A 111 -15.74 14.57 14.75
CA VAL A 111 -17.11 14.75 15.26
C VAL A 111 -17.60 13.42 15.80
N SER A 112 -17.95 13.40 17.09
CA SER A 112 -18.48 12.21 17.77
C SER A 112 -17.60 10.96 17.61
N GLY A 113 -16.27 11.15 17.65
CA GLY A 113 -15.29 10.07 17.49
C GLY A 113 -15.00 9.65 16.04
N ASN A 114 -15.65 10.26 15.05
CA ASN A 114 -15.39 10.01 13.64
C ASN A 114 -14.48 11.09 13.06
N ASN A 115 -13.46 10.68 12.31
CA ASN A 115 -12.52 11.59 11.65
C ASN A 115 -12.94 11.85 10.20
N TYR A 116 -13.00 13.12 9.83
CA TYR A 116 -13.38 13.59 8.51
C TYR A 116 -12.22 14.35 7.86
N LEU A 117 -12.03 14.10 6.56
CA LEU A 117 -11.05 14.79 5.73
C LEU A 117 -11.74 16.00 5.10
N ALA A 118 -11.18 17.20 5.29
CA ALA A 118 -11.75 18.43 4.76
C ALA A 118 -11.18 18.75 3.36
N PRO A 119 -12.00 18.69 2.29
CA PRO A 119 -11.60 19.20 0.98
C PRO A 119 -11.47 20.74 0.98
N VAL A 120 -10.94 21.32 -0.10
CA VAL A 120 -10.73 22.78 -0.18
C VAL A 120 -12.02 23.59 -0.07
N ASP A 121 -13.14 23.01 -0.51
CA ASP A 121 -14.48 23.60 -0.48
C ASP A 121 -15.25 23.27 0.81
N ALA A 122 -14.59 22.68 1.82
CA ALA A 122 -15.20 22.42 3.12
C ALA A 122 -15.69 23.73 3.74
N ARG A 123 -16.98 23.75 4.11
CA ARG A 123 -17.62 24.90 4.75
C ARG A 123 -17.65 24.71 6.26
N ARG A 124 -17.30 25.77 6.98
CA ARG A 124 -17.59 25.86 8.41
C ARG A 124 -19.07 26.19 8.57
N ASN A 125 -19.88 25.23 9.01
CA ASN A 125 -21.24 25.55 9.44
C ASN A 125 -21.10 26.22 10.82
N SER A 126 -21.32 27.54 10.87
CA SER A 126 -21.37 28.35 12.09
C SER A 126 -22.79 28.48 12.59
#